data_AF-A0A5S3QI01-F1
#
_entry.id   AF-A0A5S3QI01-F1
#
_cell.length_a   1.000
_cell.length_b   1.000
_cell.length_c   1.000
_cell.angle_alpha   90.00
_cell.angle_beta   90.00
_cell.angle_gamma   90.00
#
_symmetry.space_group_name_H-M   'P 1'
#
loop_
_entity.id
_entity.type
_entity.pdbx_description
1 polymer ?
#
loop_
_entity_poly.entity_id
_entity_poly.type
_entity_poly.pdbx_seq_one_letter_code
_entity_poly.pdbx_strand_id
1 'polypeptide(L)' 'MRQTNVMCEKCGGYLPLDNALFDEHEEVFFCEDDCLYEWADDHFESIVEQYKSFHVHAG' A
#
# COMPACT_ATOMS: atom_id res chain seq x y z
N MET A 1 15.36 6.67 20.80
CA MET A 1 14.11 6.78 20.02
C MET A 1 13.51 5.39 19.95
N ARG A 2 12.23 5.18 20.30
CA ARG A 2 11.60 3.87 20.12
C ARG A 2 11.40 3.68 18.61
N GLN A 3 12.02 2.66 18.03
CA GLN A 3 11.74 2.26 16.66
C GLN A 3 10.38 1.59 16.63
N THR A 4 9.46 2.11 15.83
CA THR A 4 8.18 1.48 15.51
C THR A 4 8.43 0.56 14.32
N ASN A 5 8.02 -0.70 14.43
CA ASN A 5 8.06 -1.63 13.30
C ASN A 5 6.66 -1.73 12.70
N VAL A 6 6.61 -1.87 11.38
CA VAL A 6 5.39 -2.12 10.60
C VAL A 6 5.54 -3.45 9.85
N MET A 7 4.42 -4.01 9.42
CA MET A 7 4.35 -5.24 8.65
C MET A 7 4.15 -4.90 7.17
N CYS A 8 4.92 -5.53 6.28
CA CYS A 8 4.69 -5.45 4.86
C CYS A 8 3.44 -6.27 4.49
N GLU A 9 2.48 -5.65 3.82
CA GLU A 9 1.19 -6.28 3.50
C GLU A 9 1.34 -7.41 2.45
N LYS A 10 2.34 -7.32 1.57
CA LYS A 10 2.60 -8.36 0.56
C LYS A 10 3.24 -9.61 1.12
N CYS A 11 4.38 -9.46 1.81
CA CYS A 11 5.22 -10.59 2.22
C CYS A 11 5.12 -10.96 3.70
N GLY A 12 4.45 -10.13 4.52
CA GLY A 12 4.33 -10.32 5.97
C GLY A 12 5.61 -10.01 6.77
N GLY A 13 6.66 -9.50 6.11
CA GLY A 13 7.92 -9.13 6.75
C GLY A 13 7.78 -7.90 7.65
N TYR A 14 8.49 -7.88 8.79
CA TYR A 14 8.52 -6.72 9.68
C TYR A 14 9.76 -5.87 9.42
N LEU A 15 9.57 -4.56 9.31
CA LEU A 15 10.64 -3.60 9.08
C LEU A 15 10.43 -2.31 9.90
N PRO A 16 11.49 -1.53 10.18
CA PRO A 16 11.36 -0.23 10.81
C PRO A 16 10.47 0.69 9.96
N LEU A 17 9.58 1.44 10.60
CA LEU A 17 8.67 2.40 9.95
C LEU A 17 9.41 3.37 9.03
N ASP A 18 10.58 3.86 9.46
CA ASP A 18 11.39 4.81 8.69
C ASP A 18 11.93 4.22 7.38
N ASN A 19 11.89 2.89 7.23
CA ASN A 19 12.34 2.16 6.05
C ASN A 19 11.18 1.56 5.24
N ALA A 20 9.93 1.79 5.65
CA ALA A 20 8.76 1.27 4.96
C ALA A 20 8.24 2.25 3.92
N LEU A 21 7.81 1.70 2.77
CA LEU A 21 6.96 2.41 1.83
C LEU A 21 5.54 2.39 2.39
N PHE A 22 4.82 3.51 2.25
CA PHE A 22 3.45 3.65 2.73
C PHE A 22 2.54 4.02 1.56
N ASP A 23 1.49 3.24 1.34
CA ASP A 23 0.40 3.59 0.44
C ASP A 23 -0.71 4.28 1.24
N GLU A 24 -0.90 5.57 0.98
CA GLU A 24 -1.88 6.40 1.69
C GLU A 24 -3.33 6.10 1.30
N HIS A 25 -3.58 5.51 0.14
CA HIS A 25 -4.92 5.20 -0.34
C HIS A 25 -5.51 3.98 0.39
N GLU A 26 -4.66 3.00 0.64
CA GLU A 26 -5.05 1.71 1.22
C GLU A 26 -4.59 1.60 2.70
N GLU A 27 -3.87 2.60 3.20
CA GLU A 27 -3.33 2.69 4.57
C GLU A 27 -2.43 1.49 4.95
N VAL A 28 -1.65 0.98 3.98
CA VAL A 28 -0.78 -0.21 4.11
C VAL A 28 0.70 0.10 3.91
N PHE A 29 1.57 -0.77 4.44
CA PHE A 29 3.03 -0.62 4.38
C PHE A 29 3.69 -1.71 3.53
N PHE A 30 4.83 -1.39 2.92
CA PHE A 30 5.62 -2.32 2.11
C PHE A 30 7.12 -2.20 2.40
N CYS A 31 7.85 -3.31 2.21
CA CYS A 31 9.29 -3.33 2.41
C CYS A 31 10.08 -2.77 1.24
N GLU A 32 9.56 -2.89 0.02
CA GLU A 32 10.21 -2.45 -1.21
C GLU A 32 9.19 -2.33 -2.34
N ASP A 33 9.60 -1.70 -3.44
CA ASP A 33 8.74 -1.43 -4.60
C ASP A 33 8.20 -2.72 -5.22
N ASP A 34 8.99 -3.80 -5.27
CA ASP A 34 8.54 -5.10 -5.81
C ASP A 34 7.34 -5.63 -5.02
N CYS A 35 7.38 -5.54 -3.68
CA CYS A 35 6.26 -5.94 -2.84
C CYS A 35 5.02 -5.05 -3.03
N LEU A 36 5.22 -3.74 -3.23
CA LEU A 36 4.14 -2.81 -3.55
C LEU A 36 3.49 -3.17 -4.89
N TYR A 37 4.28 -3.37 -5.95
CA TYR A 37 3.77 -3.66 -7.29
C TYR A 37 3.07 -5.01 -7.37
N GLU A 38 3.65 -6.06 -6.78
CA GLU A 38 3.01 -7.37 -6.75
C GLU A 38 1.72 -7.37 -5.91
N TRP A 39 1.62 -6.51 -4.90
CA TRP A 39 0.37 -6.33 -4.15
C TRP A 39 -0.65 -5.54 -4.97
N ALA A 40 -0.23 -4.46 -5.62
CA ALA A 40 -1.10 -3.65 -6.46
C ALA A 40 -1.67 -4.44 -7.65
N ASP A 41 -0.90 -5.37 -8.23
CA ASP A 41 -1.38 -6.28 -9.27
C ASP A 41 -2.47 -7.23 -8.75
N ASP A 42 -2.27 -7.82 -7.56
CA ASP A 42 -3.26 -8.68 -6.90
C ASP A 42 -4.55 -7.91 -6.54
N HIS A 43 -4.42 -6.61 -6.25
CA HIS A 43 -5.50 -5.72 -5.83
C HIS A 43 -5.99 -4.77 -6.94
N PHE A 44 -5.58 -5.00 -8.19
CA PHE A 44 -5.78 -4.07 -9.30
C PHE A 44 -7.25 -3.68 -9.51
N GLU A 45 -8.17 -4.65 -9.43
CA GLU A 45 -9.60 -4.39 -9.61
C GLU A 45 -10.16 -3.43 -8.55
N SER A 46 -9.78 -3.64 -7.27
CA SER A 46 -10.17 -2.78 -6.15
C SER A 46 -9.64 -1.35 -6.32
N ILE A 47 -8.36 -1.24 -6.70
CA ILE A 47 -7.71 0.05 -6.94
C ILE A 47 -8.42 0.79 -8.09
N VAL A 48 -8.70 0.11 -9.20
CA VAL A 48 -9.44 0.71 -10.34
C VAL A 48 -10.85 1.13 -9.94
N GLU A 49 -11.55 0.37 -9.10
CA GLU A 49 -12.87 0.76 -8.59
C GLU A 49 -12.81 2.00 -7.69
N GLN A 50 -11.82 2.11 -6.80
CA GLN A 50 -11.59 3.32 -6.02
C GLN A 50 -11.35 4.53 -6.93
N TYR A 51 -10.45 4.42 -7.92
CA TYR A 51 -10.19 5.51 -8.85
C TYR A 51 -11.42 5.89 -9.68
N LYS A 52 -12.25 4.93 -10.08
CA LYS A 52 -13.53 5.22 -10.74
C LYS A 52 -14.48 5.98 -9.83
N SER A 53 -14.58 5.61 -8.55
CA SER A 53 -15.40 6.32 -7.55
C SER A 53 -15.01 7.80 -7.45
N PHE A 54 -13.71 8.12 -7.44
CA PHE A 54 -13.24 9.50 -7.44
C PHE A 54 -13.57 10.28 -8.73
N HIS A 55 -13.74 9.60 -9.87
CA HIS A 55 -14.06 10.23 -11.16
C HIS A 55 -15.57 10.36 -11.46
N VAL A 56 -16.47 9.83 -10.62
CA VAL A 56 -17.93 9.89 -10.85
C VAL A 56 -18.58 11.16 -10.26
N HIS A 57 -17.83 12.04 -9.60
CA HIS A 57 -18.33 13.34 -9.11
C HIS A 57 -17.84 14.57 -9.93
N ALA A 58 -17.35 14.37 -11.15
CA ALA A 58 -17.14 15.44 -12.12
C ALA A 58 -18.26 15.43 -13.18
N GLY A 59 -19.49 15.72 -12.76
CA GLY A 59 -20.67 15.83 -13.63
C GLY A 59 -21.78 16.64 -12.98
#